data_AF-A0A522CDR4-F1
#
_entry.id   AF-A0A522CDR4-F1
#
_cell.length_a   1.000
_cell.length_b   1.000
_cell.length_c   1.000
_cell.angle_alpha   90.00
_cell.angle_beta   90.00
_cell.angle_gamma   90.00
#
_symmetry.space_group_name_H-M   'P 1'
#
loop_
_entity.id
_entity.type
_entity.pdbx_description
1 polymer ?
#
loop_
_entity_poly.entity_id
_entity_poly.type
_entity_poly.pdbx_seq_one_letter_code
_entity_poly.pdbx_strand_id
1 'polypeptide(L)'
;MYPTLGPVPTHELFVLLGVLAAGAVFAVEARRRGQTDERLAFVILGAVLGGAIFMRMGTWLQHVDLRDNASLAEQWLYGNRSILGGLVGAWLGVHVAKRLTGYRSRTG
;
A
#
# COMPACT_ATOMS: atom_id res chain seq x y z
N MET A 1 -14.68 -4.64 19.72
CA MET A 1 -15.27 -5.74 18.95
C MET A 1 -15.25 -5.36 17.48
N TYR A 2 -14.52 -6.11 16.63
CA TYR A 2 -14.55 -5.88 15.19
C TYR A 2 -15.87 -6.41 14.63
N PRO A 3 -16.64 -5.62 13.85
CA PRO A 3 -17.87 -6.12 13.25
C PRO A 3 -17.51 -7.10 12.13
N THR A 4 -17.67 -8.39 12.39
CA THR A 4 -17.39 -9.48 11.47
C THR A 4 -18.68 -10.04 10.88
N LEU A 5 -18.79 -10.09 9.55
CA LEU A 5 -19.82 -10.87 8.84
C LEU A 5 -19.41 -12.35 8.87
N GLY A 6 -19.46 -12.99 10.06
CA GLY A 6 -18.94 -14.35 10.27
C GLY A 6 -17.39 -14.42 10.32
N PRO A 7 -16.74 -15.55 10.00
CA PRO A 7 -15.27 -15.70 10.06
C PRO A 7 -14.49 -14.86 9.03
N VAL A 8 -15.17 -13.98 8.30
CA VAL A 8 -14.57 -13.15 7.25
C VAL A 8 -14.03 -11.85 7.85
N PRO A 9 -12.73 -11.53 7.67
CA PRO A 9 -12.17 -10.26 8.09
C PRO A 9 -12.72 -9.13 7.20
N THR A 10 -13.87 -8.56 7.60
CA THR A 10 -14.66 -7.57 6.86
C THR A 10 -13.83 -6.35 6.45
N HIS A 11 -13.01 -5.81 7.34
CA HIS A 11 -12.14 -4.69 7.02
C HIS A 11 -11.18 -5.02 5.86
N GLU A 12 -10.55 -6.19 5.88
CA GLU A 12 -9.62 -6.62 4.82
C GLU A 12 -10.35 -6.89 3.51
N LEU A 13 -11.55 -7.46 3.59
CA LEU A 13 -12.44 -7.63 2.44
C LEU A 13 -12.77 -6.28 1.78
N PHE A 14 -13.20 -5.28 2.55
CA PHE A 14 -13.51 -3.96 2.01
C PHE A 14 -12.29 -3.22 1.47
N VAL A 15 -11.12 -3.38 2.11
CA VAL A 15 -9.85 -2.85 1.57
C VAL A 15 -9.53 -3.51 0.22
N LEU A 16 -9.64 -4.82 0.11
CA LEU A 16 -9.42 -5.55 -1.15
C LEU A 16 -10.39 -5.07 -2.23
N LEU A 17 -11.69 -4.98 -1.92
CA LEU A 17 -12.69 -4.47 -2.84
C LEU A 17 -12.39 -3.02 -3.28
N GLY A 18 -11.92 -2.16 -2.37
CA GLY A 18 -11.50 -0.80 -2.68
C GLY A 18 -10.32 -0.76 -3.66
N VAL A 19 -9.30 -1.61 -3.45
CA VAL A 19 -8.15 -1.73 -4.36
C VAL A 19 -8.59 -2.24 -5.74
N LEU A 20 -9.46 -3.25 -5.79
CA LEU A 20 -10.03 -3.77 -7.04
C LEU A 20 -10.84 -2.71 -7.78
N ALA A 21 -11.68 -1.96 -7.07
CA ALA A 21 -12.45 -0.86 -7.65
C ALA A 21 -11.53 0.24 -8.20
N ALA A 22 -10.51 0.64 -7.46
CA ALA A 22 -9.52 1.61 -7.93
C ALA A 22 -8.79 1.13 -9.20
N GLY A 23 -8.41 -0.16 -9.25
CA GLY A 23 -7.81 -0.77 -10.45
C GLY A 23 -8.77 -0.79 -11.65
N ALA A 24 -10.04 -1.12 -11.44
CA ALA A 24 -11.04 -1.11 -12.49
C ALA A 24 -11.29 0.30 -13.04
N VAL A 25 -11.45 1.30 -12.16
CA VAL A 25 -11.60 2.71 -12.57
C VAL A 25 -10.35 3.18 -13.32
N PHE A 26 -9.16 2.85 -12.83
CA PHE A 26 -7.92 3.18 -13.52
C PHE A 26 -7.86 2.57 -14.92
N ALA A 27 -8.20 1.28 -15.08
CA ALA A 27 -8.19 0.61 -16.37
C ALA A 27 -9.20 1.23 -17.35
N VAL A 28 -10.41 1.55 -16.88
CA VAL A 28 -11.44 2.23 -17.69
C VAL A 28 -10.96 3.61 -18.11
N GLU A 29 -10.42 4.39 -17.19
CA GLU A 29 -10.01 5.77 -17.46
C GLU A 29 -8.74 5.86 -18.32
N ALA A 30 -7.78 4.94 -18.10
CA ALA A 30 -6.59 4.82 -18.93
C ALA A 30 -6.98 4.53 -20.38
N ARG A 31 -7.94 3.61 -20.61
CA ARG A 31 -8.48 3.34 -21.96
C ARG A 31 -9.19 4.56 -22.53
N ARG A 32 -10.07 5.22 -21.76
CA ARG A 32 -10.84 6.39 -22.21
C ARG A 32 -9.95 7.58 -22.60
N ARG A 33 -8.82 7.76 -21.92
CA ARG A 33 -7.87 8.85 -22.18
C ARG A 33 -6.76 8.49 -23.17
N GLY A 34 -6.74 7.27 -23.70
CA GLY A 34 -5.68 6.79 -24.57
C GLY A 34 -4.31 6.73 -23.88
N GLN A 35 -4.28 6.49 -22.56
CA GLN A 35 -3.03 6.32 -21.82
C GLN A 35 -2.44 4.94 -22.15
N THR A 36 -1.30 4.94 -22.85
CA THR A 36 -0.62 3.73 -23.33
C THR A 36 0.62 3.38 -22.52
N ASP A 37 1.08 4.26 -21.62
CA ASP A 37 2.28 4.00 -20.83
C ASP A 37 2.00 3.00 -19.68
N GLU A 38 2.37 1.74 -19.91
CA GLU A 38 2.27 0.66 -18.93
C GLU A 38 3.10 0.90 -17.66
N ARG A 39 4.14 1.75 -17.73
CA ARG A 39 4.96 2.11 -16.57
C ARG A 39 4.12 2.78 -15.48
N LEU A 40 3.05 3.48 -15.85
CA LEU A 40 2.14 4.10 -14.88
C LEU A 40 1.45 3.05 -13.99
N ALA A 41 1.13 1.87 -14.54
CA ALA A 41 0.56 0.78 -13.73
C ALA A 41 1.54 0.30 -12.67
N PHE A 42 2.83 0.19 -13.02
CA PHE A 42 3.89 -0.14 -12.05
C PHE A 42 4.09 0.94 -11.00
N VAL A 43 3.93 2.22 -11.36
CA VAL A 43 3.97 3.33 -10.39
C VAL A 43 2.82 3.24 -9.38
N ILE A 44 1.60 2.96 -9.85
CA ILE A 44 0.42 2.77 -9.00
C ILE A 44 0.60 1.53 -8.11
N LEU A 45 1.08 0.43 -8.68
CA LEU A 45 1.39 -0.78 -7.91
C LEU A 45 2.43 -0.50 -6.82
N GLY A 46 3.48 0.26 -7.14
CA GLY A 46 4.48 0.73 -6.17
C GLY A 46 3.85 1.51 -5.02
N ALA A 47 2.90 2.41 -5.31
CA ALA A 47 2.17 3.15 -4.29
C ALA A 47 1.38 2.23 -3.35
N VAL A 48 0.63 1.27 -3.91
CA VAL A 48 -0.21 0.34 -3.14
C VAL A 48 0.65 -0.57 -2.27
N LEU A 49 1.72 -1.15 -2.84
CA LEU A 49 2.63 -2.03 -2.11
C LEU A 49 3.41 -1.28 -1.02
N GLY A 50 3.97 -0.12 -1.36
CA GLY A 50 4.70 0.71 -0.41
C GLY A 50 3.81 1.13 0.75
N GLY A 51 2.58 1.57 0.46
CA GLY A 51 1.60 1.92 1.50
C GLY A 51 1.21 0.72 2.36
N ALA A 52 0.94 -0.45 1.77
CA ALA A 52 0.56 -1.65 2.52
C ALA A 52 1.69 -2.11 3.46
N ILE A 53 2.95 -2.11 2.98
CA ILE A 53 4.11 -2.55 3.76
C ILE A 53 4.38 -1.59 4.91
N PHE A 54 4.51 -0.28 4.65
CA PHE A 54 4.83 0.70 5.70
C PHE A 54 3.66 0.98 6.63
N MET A 55 2.42 0.78 6.20
CA MET A 55 1.28 0.80 7.13
C MET A 55 1.47 -0.27 8.21
N ARG A 56 2.04 -1.43 7.87
CA ARG A 56 2.18 -2.56 8.80
C ARG A 56 3.51 -2.52 9.59
N MET A 57 4.56 -2.00 8.97
CA MET A 57 5.91 -1.94 9.54
C MET A 57 6.25 -0.59 10.18
N GLY A 58 5.47 0.47 9.91
CA GLY A 58 5.78 1.82 10.36
C GLY A 58 5.71 2.05 11.87
N THR A 59 5.15 1.09 12.62
CA THR A 59 5.09 1.10 14.09
C THR A 59 6.10 0.16 14.73
N TRP A 60 6.93 -0.52 13.94
CA TRP A 60 7.83 -1.56 14.43
C TRP A 60 8.86 -1.03 15.44
N LEU A 61 9.47 0.12 15.12
CA LEU A 61 10.51 0.73 15.93
C LEU A 61 9.89 1.72 16.93
N GLN A 62 9.20 1.16 17.91
CA GLN A 62 8.53 1.92 18.96
C GLN A 62 9.38 2.04 20.25
N HIS A 63 10.31 1.11 20.47
CA HIS A 63 11.21 1.10 21.62
C HIS A 63 12.65 1.41 21.18
N VAL A 64 13.35 2.20 22.01
CA VAL A 64 14.77 2.56 21.79
C VAL A 64 15.68 1.36 22.00
N ASP A 65 15.35 0.46 22.95
CA ASP A 65 15.98 -0.85 23.03
C ASP A 65 15.40 -1.75 21.92
N LEU A 66 16.26 -2.15 20.98
CA LEU A 66 15.88 -3.00 19.85
C LEU A 66 15.31 -4.35 20.28
N ARG A 67 15.69 -4.84 21.48
CA ARG A 67 15.24 -6.13 22.02
C ARG A 67 13.78 -6.10 22.50
N ASP A 68 13.28 -4.91 22.83
CA ASP A 68 11.91 -4.70 23.28
C ASP A 68 10.95 -4.52 22.11
N ASN A 69 11.45 -4.50 20.87
CA ASN A 69 10.60 -4.47 19.68
C ASN A 69 10.21 -5.89 19.28
N ALA A 70 8.98 -6.05 18.79
CA ALA A 70 8.48 -7.32 18.27
C ALA A 70 9.39 -7.86 17.15
N SER A 71 9.41 -9.18 16.96
CA SER A 71 10.07 -9.73 15.77
C SER A 71 9.38 -9.24 14.48
N LEU A 72 10.07 -9.27 13.33
CA LEU A 72 9.44 -8.86 12.07
C LEU A 72 8.19 -9.69 11.74
N ALA A 73 8.21 -11.00 12.02
CA ALA A 73 7.07 -11.88 11.81
C ALA A 73 5.90 -11.53 12.74
N GLU A 74 6.20 -11.24 14.00
CA GLU A 74 5.21 -10.85 14.99
C GLU A 74 4.59 -9.49 14.68
N GLN A 75 5.40 -8.49 14.35
CA GLN A 75 4.92 -7.19 13.89
C GLN A 75 4.10 -7.32 12.60
N TRP A 76 4.49 -8.21 11.69
CA TRP A 76 3.72 -8.46 10.48
C TRP A 76 2.38 -9.14 10.76
N LEU A 77 2.30 -10.06 11.71
CA LEU A 77 1.05 -10.79 11.99
C LEU A 77 0.11 -10.00 12.92
N TYR A 78 0.65 -9.39 13.97
CA TYR A 78 -0.09 -8.83 15.10
C TYR A 78 0.17 -7.35 15.35
N GLY A 79 1.11 -6.73 14.61
CA GLY A 79 1.49 -5.35 14.80
C GLY A 79 0.40 -4.34 14.41
N ASN A 80 0.47 -3.16 15.04
CA ASN A 80 -0.43 -2.05 14.77
C ASN A 80 -0.28 -1.50 13.35
N ARG A 81 -1.39 -1.04 12.78
CA ARG A 81 -1.42 -0.40 11.45
C ARG A 81 -1.31 1.13 11.61
N SER A 82 -0.46 1.78 10.83
CA SER A 82 -0.25 3.24 10.84
C SER A 82 -0.68 3.90 9.53
N ILE A 83 -1.56 4.89 9.63
CA ILE A 83 -1.98 5.71 8.47
C ILE A 83 -0.80 6.52 7.95
N LEU A 84 0.00 7.16 8.83
CA LEU A 84 1.18 7.91 8.44
C LEU A 84 2.22 7.02 7.74
N GLY A 85 2.44 5.82 8.27
CA GLY A 85 3.27 4.80 7.63
C GLY A 85 2.75 4.47 6.22
N GLY A 86 1.44 4.27 6.07
CA GLY A 86 0.83 4.03 4.76
C GLY A 86 1.03 5.18 3.76
N LEU A 87 0.85 6.43 4.19
CA LEU A 87 1.03 7.60 3.33
C LEU A 87 2.48 7.79 2.89
N VAL A 88 3.43 7.71 3.84
CA VAL A 88 4.87 7.81 3.57
C VAL A 88 5.34 6.64 2.69
N GLY A 89 4.85 5.44 2.98
CA GLY A 89 5.12 4.24 2.19
C GLY A 89 4.63 4.34 0.76
N ALA A 90 3.43 4.85 0.54
CA ALA A 90 2.89 5.05 -0.81
C ALA A 90 3.72 6.06 -1.60
N TRP A 91 4.09 7.18 -0.97
CA TRP A 91 5.00 8.16 -1.57
C TRP A 91 6.36 7.53 -1.94
N LEU A 92 6.97 6.79 -1.01
CA LEU A 92 8.25 6.12 -1.25
C LEU A 92 8.14 5.07 -2.36
N GLY A 93 7.07 4.28 -2.34
CA GLY A 93 6.76 3.26 -3.34
C GLY A 93 6.63 3.83 -4.75
N VAL A 94 5.99 5.00 -4.90
CA VAL A 94 5.94 5.74 -6.16
C VAL A 94 7.35 6.13 -6.63
N HIS A 95 8.18 6.70 -5.76
CA HIS A 95 9.54 7.11 -6.13
C HIS A 95 10.42 5.92 -6.54
N VAL A 96 10.33 4.81 -5.80
CA VAL A 96 11.05 3.58 -6.13
C VAL A 96 10.56 3.03 -7.47
N ALA A 97 9.25 2.91 -7.68
CA ALA A 97 8.70 2.41 -8.94
C ALA A 97 9.08 3.30 -10.13
N LYS A 98 9.04 4.62 -9.99
CA LYS A 98 9.50 5.57 -11.03
C LYS A 98 10.97 5.41 -11.33
N ARG A 99 11.83 5.21 -10.32
CA ARG A 99 13.26 4.94 -10.52
C ARG A 99 13.50 3.63 -11.26
N LEU A 100 12.79 2.55 -10.89
CA LEU A 100 12.93 1.23 -11.50
C LEU A 100 12.40 1.19 -12.94
N THR A 101 11.31 1.90 -13.22
CA THR A 101 10.65 1.92 -14.54
C THR A 101 11.17 3.04 -15.45
N GLY A 102 11.97 3.97 -14.91
CA GLY A 102 12.39 5.18 -15.63
C GLY A 102 11.26 6.16 -15.94
N TYR A 103 10.11 6.09 -15.26
CA TYR A 103 8.96 6.96 -15.52
C TYR A 103 9.22 8.39 -15.01
N ARG A 104 9.34 9.35 -15.94
CA ARG A 104 9.74 10.74 -15.64
C ARG A 104 8.59 11.74 -15.47
N SER A 105 7.40 11.42 -15.96
CA SER A 105 6.25 12.33 -15.91
C SER A 105 5.82 12.61 -14.47
N ARG A 106 5.23 13.80 -14.23
CA ARG A 106 4.65 14.15 -12.93
C ARG A 106 3.37 13.33 -12.72
N THR A 107 3.21 12.81 -11.51
CA THR A 107 2.09 11.95 -11.10
C THR A 107 1.34 12.54 -9.90
N GLY A 108 1.63 13.81 -9.61
CA GLY A 108 1.35 14.55 -8.38
C GLY A 108 2.36 15.68 -8.24
#